data_AF-A0A953ZZM3-F1
#
_entry.id   AF-A0A953ZZM3-F1
#
_cell.length_a   1.000
_cell.length_b   1.000
_cell.length_c   1.000
_cell.angle_alpha   90.00
_cell.angle_beta   90.00
_cell.angle_gamma   90.00
#
_symmetry.space_group_name_H-M   'P 1'
#
loop_
_entity.id
_entity.type
_entity.pdbx_description
1 polymer ?
#
loop_
_entity_poly.entity_id
_entity_poly.type
_entity_poly.pdbx_seq_one_letter_code
_entity_poly.pdbx_strand_id
1 'polypeptide(L)'
;HGDVFPVGSTTMQPFPPTAPNGRRSFPSKNLSRGVGQWNHYYIRAVNGEVRLWVNGEEVSGGTACRPAAGYLCLESEGSPVEFRSLRIRELP
;
A
#
# COMPACT_ATOMS: atom_id res chain seq x y z
N HIS A 1 4.07 -7.19 -5.95
CA HIS A 1 2.86 -7.42 -5.12
C HIS A 1 2.19 -6.11 -4.79
N GLY A 2 1.03 -6.10 -4.13
CA GLY A 2 0.24 -4.88 -3.96
C GLY A 2 -0.71 -4.98 -2.80
N ASP A 3 -0.28 -5.59 -1.70
CA ASP A 3 -1.10 -5.84 -0.53
C ASP A 3 -1.08 -4.60 0.38
N VAL A 4 -2.20 -4.30 1.04
CA VAL A 4 -2.28 -3.25 2.07
C VAL A 4 -2.88 -3.86 3.34
N PHE A 5 -2.20 -3.66 4.48
CA PHE A 5 -2.61 -4.22 5.78
C PHE A 5 -2.13 -3.36 6.95
N PRO A 6 -2.87 -3.34 8.08
CA PRO A 6 -2.42 -2.70 9.30
C PRO A 6 -1.41 -3.58 10.04
N VAL A 7 -0.45 -2.94 10.72
CA VAL A 7 0.58 -3.61 11.55
C VAL A 7 0.44 -3.23 13.03
N GLY A 8 0.90 -4.10 13.92
CA GLY A 8 0.83 -3.87 15.36
C GLY A 8 -0.60 -3.61 15.87
N SER A 9 -0.76 -2.53 16.63
CA SER A 9 -2.05 -2.09 17.20
C SER A 9 -2.89 -1.23 16.25
N THR A 10 -2.44 -0.97 15.03
CA THR A 10 -3.20 -0.18 14.04
C THR A 10 -4.38 -0.98 13.48
N THR A 11 -5.40 -0.27 13.02
CA THR A 11 -6.61 -0.88 12.45
C THR A 11 -6.94 -0.28 11.09
N MET A 12 -7.64 -1.06 10.26
CA MET A 12 -8.10 -0.73 8.91
C MET A 12 -9.26 -1.66 8.54
N GLN A 13 -10.22 -1.14 7.78
CA GLN A 13 -11.22 -1.94 7.07
C GLN A 13 -10.75 -2.17 5.62
N PRO A 14 -10.26 -3.36 5.25
CA PRO A 14 -9.67 -3.60 3.93
C PRO A 14 -10.71 -3.64 2.80
N PHE A 15 -10.30 -3.23 1.61
CA PHE A 15 -11.04 -3.49 0.37
C PHE A 15 -10.89 -4.95 -0.07
N PRO A 16 -11.92 -5.57 -0.66
CA PRO A 16 -11.82 -6.88 -1.29
C PRO A 16 -10.83 -6.89 -2.47
N PRO A 17 -10.17 -8.04 -2.76
CA PRO A 17 -10.26 -9.31 -2.03
C PRO A 17 -9.54 -9.27 -0.66
N THR A 18 -10.18 -9.79 0.38
CA THR A 18 -9.64 -9.75 1.75
C THR A 18 -9.02 -11.07 2.16
N ALA A 19 -7.98 -11.02 3.00
CA ALA A 19 -7.47 -12.22 3.66
C ALA A 19 -8.52 -12.89 4.55
N PRO A 20 -8.40 -14.20 4.85
CA PRO A 20 -9.37 -14.93 5.67
C PRO A 20 -9.60 -14.33 7.06
N ASN A 21 -8.58 -13.68 7.63
CA ASN A 21 -8.67 -12.98 8.92
C ASN A 21 -9.28 -11.57 8.83
N GLY A 22 -9.67 -11.12 7.63
CA GLY A 22 -10.30 -9.83 7.40
C GLY A 22 -9.40 -8.61 7.61
N ARG A 23 -8.08 -8.78 7.78
CA ARG A 23 -7.16 -7.67 8.10
C ARG A 23 -6.35 -7.14 6.92
N ARG A 24 -6.24 -7.90 5.84
CA ARG A 24 -5.40 -7.55 4.67
C ARG A 24 -6.25 -7.43 3.43
N SER A 25 -6.02 -6.37 2.66
CA SER A 25 -6.49 -6.23 1.28
C SER A 25 -5.43 -6.80 0.35
N PHE A 26 -5.80 -7.84 -0.40
CA PHE A 26 -4.99 -8.38 -1.47
C PHE A 26 -5.21 -7.59 -2.76
N PRO A 27 -4.22 -7.54 -3.66
CA PRO A 27 -4.38 -6.86 -4.93
C PRO A 27 -5.44 -7.55 -5.80
N SER A 28 -6.36 -6.77 -6.35
CA SER A 28 -7.37 -7.25 -7.30
C SER A 28 -6.78 -7.73 -8.63
N LYS A 29 -5.56 -7.29 -8.97
CA LYS A 29 -4.82 -7.66 -10.18
C LYS A 29 -3.32 -7.81 -9.89
N ASN A 30 -2.66 -8.76 -10.56
CA ASN A 30 -1.21 -8.89 -10.49
C ASN A 30 -0.52 -8.00 -11.52
N LEU A 31 -0.16 -6.79 -11.11
CA LEU A 31 0.46 -5.79 -11.99
C LEU A 31 1.95 -5.60 -11.74
N SER A 32 2.53 -6.24 -10.72
CA SER A 32 3.96 -6.10 -10.45
C SER A 32 4.81 -6.87 -11.45
N ARG A 33 5.89 -6.23 -11.89
CA ARG A 33 6.95 -6.82 -12.70
C ARG A 33 7.93 -7.59 -11.82
N GLY A 34 8.63 -8.56 -12.43
CA GLY A 34 9.60 -9.41 -11.76
C GLY A 34 10.87 -8.70 -11.30
N VAL A 35 11.77 -9.46 -10.68
CA VAL A 35 13.06 -8.97 -10.14
C VAL A 35 13.87 -8.26 -11.23
N GLY A 36 14.54 -7.16 -10.84
CA GLY A 36 15.35 -6.33 -11.75
C GLY A 36 14.54 -5.35 -12.61
N GLN A 37 13.21 -5.39 -12.54
CA GLN A 37 12.33 -4.46 -13.25
C GLN A 37 11.79 -3.38 -12.31
N TRP A 38 11.70 -2.16 -12.82
CA TRP A 38 11.09 -1.05 -12.08
C TRP A 38 9.57 -1.18 -12.03
N ASN A 39 9.03 -1.04 -10.82
CA ASN A 39 7.60 -0.89 -10.57
C ASN A 39 7.29 0.54 -10.13
N HIS A 40 6.17 1.08 -10.57
CA HIS A 40 5.69 2.40 -10.18
C HIS A 40 4.53 2.25 -9.19
N TYR A 41 4.68 2.85 -8.01
CA TYR A 41 3.67 2.84 -6.96
C TYR A 41 3.14 4.25 -6.79
N TYR A 42 1.81 4.38 -6.75
CA TYR A 42 1.14 5.60 -6.34
C TYR A 42 0.25 5.26 -5.15
N ILE A 43 0.36 6.04 -4.08
CA ILE A 43 -0.37 5.84 -2.85
C ILE A 43 -1.15 7.13 -2.56
N ARG A 44 -2.43 6.99 -2.25
CA ARG A 44 -3.28 8.10 -1.82
C ARG A 44 -3.83 7.79 -0.43
N ALA A 45 -3.50 8.63 0.54
CA ALA A 45 -4.01 8.57 1.90
C ALA A 45 -4.83 9.83 2.21
N VAL A 46 -6.14 9.70 2.41
CA VAL A 46 -7.07 10.83 2.66
C VAL A 46 -8.13 10.41 3.66
N ASN A 47 -8.35 11.19 4.72
CA ASN A 47 -9.42 10.98 5.69
C ASN A 47 -9.50 9.56 6.27
N GLY A 48 -8.34 8.91 6.50
CA GLY A 48 -8.29 7.54 7.00
C GLY A 48 -8.62 6.46 5.96
N GLU A 49 -8.64 6.81 4.68
CA GLU A 49 -8.61 5.87 3.56
C GLU A 49 -7.20 5.82 2.97
N VAL A 50 -6.71 4.62 2.64
CA VAL A 50 -5.47 4.38 1.89
C VAL A 50 -5.81 3.58 0.64
N ARG A 51 -5.39 4.06 -0.53
CA ARG A 51 -5.46 3.34 -1.81
C ARG A 51 -4.09 3.21 -2.44
N LEU A 52 -3.85 2.07 -3.07
CA LEU A 52 -2.62 1.74 -3.76
C LEU A 52 -2.87 1.47 -5.24
N TRP A 53 -2.08 2.12 -6.10
CA TRP A 53 -1.95 1.82 -7.50
C TRP A 53 -0.58 1.21 -7.77
N VAL A 54 -0.55 0.15 -8.58
CA VAL A 54 0.68 -0.48 -9.05
C VAL A 54 0.69 -0.44 -10.57
N ASN A 55 1.73 0.15 -11.14
CA ASN A 55 1.93 0.28 -12.60
C ASN A 55 0.73 0.87 -13.36
N GLY A 56 0.00 1.81 -12.72
CA GLY A 56 -1.03 2.61 -13.37
C GLY A 56 -2.47 2.26 -13.02
N GLU A 57 -2.73 1.15 -12.33
CA GLU A 57 -4.09 0.76 -11.94
C GLU A 57 -4.20 0.55 -10.43
N GLU A 58 -5.37 0.86 -9.88
CA GLU A 58 -5.69 0.65 -8.47
C GLU A 58 -5.82 -0.85 -8.20
N VAL A 59 -5.15 -1.33 -7.16
CA VAL A 59 -5.13 -2.77 -6.84
C VAL A 59 -5.66 -3.10 -5.46
N SER A 60 -5.48 -2.23 -4.46
CA SER A 60 -5.83 -2.54 -3.07
C SER A 60 -5.96 -1.29 -2.20
N GLY A 61 -6.40 -1.50 -0.96
CA GLY A 61 -6.48 -0.43 0.02
C GLY A 61 -7.41 -0.75 1.19
N GLY A 62 -7.85 0.30 1.88
CA GLY A 62 -8.85 0.19 2.91
C GLY A 62 -9.26 1.55 3.47
N THR A 63 -10.31 1.54 4.26
CA THR A 63 -10.84 2.70 4.99
C THR A 63 -10.68 2.52 6.49
N ALA A 64 -11.13 3.51 7.26
CA ALA A 64 -11.14 3.48 8.72
C ALA A 64 -9.74 3.21 9.33
N CYS A 65 -8.68 3.69 8.68
CA CYS A 65 -7.32 3.59 9.21
C CYS A 65 -7.22 4.37 10.53
N ARG A 66 -6.68 3.72 11.57
CA ARG A 66 -6.38 4.33 12.88
C ARG A 66 -5.00 3.91 13.37
N PRO A 67 -4.10 4.88 13.67
CA PRO A 67 -4.24 6.33 13.45
C PRO A 67 -4.31 6.69 11.96
N ALA A 68 -4.87 7.86 11.64
CA ALA A 68 -5.01 8.34 10.25
C ALA A 68 -3.85 9.24 9.78
N ALA A 69 -2.84 9.43 10.63
CA ALA A 69 -1.64 10.22 10.36
C ALA A 69 -0.42 9.54 11.00
N GLY A 70 0.76 9.77 10.44
CA GLY A 70 2.01 9.17 10.88
C GLY A 70 3.15 9.48 9.92
N TYR A 71 4.25 8.74 10.06
CA TYR A 71 5.45 8.88 9.22
C TYR A 71 5.43 7.91 8.05
N LEU A 72 6.16 8.24 6.99
CA LEU A 72 6.46 7.32 5.90
C LEU A 72 7.79 6.62 6.18
N CYS A 73 7.83 5.30 5.96
CA CYS A 73 9.02 4.48 6.09
C CYS A 73 9.20 3.65 4.82
N LEU A 74 10.45 3.48 4.39
CA LEU A 74 10.82 2.55 3.32
C LEU A 74 11.48 1.34 3.97
N GLU A 75 10.89 0.18 3.77
CA GLU A 75 11.34 -1.08 4.35
C GLU A 75 12.11 -1.92 3.31
N SER A 76 13.12 -2.64 3.80
CA SER A 76 13.87 -3.66 3.07
C SER A 76 13.90 -4.92 3.94
N GLU A 77 13.29 -6.01 3.49
CA GLU A 77 13.26 -7.27 4.21
C GLU A 77 14.06 -8.34 3.44
N GLY A 78 15.17 -8.81 4.03
CA GLY A 78 15.91 -9.98 3.58
C GLY A 78 16.72 -9.87 2.27
N SER A 79 16.52 -8.83 1.46
CA SER A 79 17.27 -8.59 0.22
C SER A 79 17.40 -7.10 -0.09
N PRO A 80 18.41 -6.67 -0.88
CA PRO A 80 18.54 -5.28 -1.28
C PRO A 80 17.33 -4.77 -2.07
N VAL A 81 16.92 -3.54 -1.78
CA VAL A 81 15.87 -2.82 -2.51
C VAL A 81 16.38 -1.45 -2.92
N GLU A 82 16.02 -1.01 -4.13
CA GLU A 82 16.36 0.31 -4.65
C GLU A 82 15.10 1.16 -4.85
N PHE A 83 15.16 2.42 -4.42
CA PHE A 83 14.08 3.38 -4.59
C PHE A 83 14.55 4.58 -5.41
N ARG A 84 13.69 5.11 -6.28
CA ARG A 84 13.95 6.33 -7.04
C ARG A 84 12.67 7.13 -7.29
N SER A 85 12.82 8.41 -7.60
CA SER A 85 11.70 9.30 -7.96
C SER A 85 10.61 9.38 -6.88
N LEU A 86 11.01 9.34 -5.61
CA LEU A 86 10.10 9.52 -4.47
C LEU A 86 9.60 10.97 -4.44
N ARG A 87 8.28 11.14 -4.45
CA ARG A 87 7.61 12.45 -4.42
C ARG A 87 6.45 12.37 -3.45
N ILE A 88 6.27 13.42 -2.66
CA ILE A 88 5.18 13.54 -1.71
C ILE A 88 4.46 14.85 -2.01
N ARG A 89 3.13 14.80 -1.93
CA ARG A 89 2.27 15.97 -1.98
C ARG A 89 1.26 15.85 -0.84
N GLU A 90 1.31 16.78 0.09
CA GLU A 90 0.28 16.93 1.11
C GLU A 90 -1.04 17.31 0.44
N LEU A 91 -2.13 16.70 0.93
CA LEU A 91 -3.48 16.92 0.40
C LEU A 91 -4.26 17.79 1.41
N PRO A 92 -5.21 18.62 0.93
CA PRO A 92 -6.04 19.45 1.80
C PRO A 92 -6.88 18.66 2.81
#